data_AF-A0A1Q7BYK7-F1
#
_entry.id   AF-A0A1Q7BYK7-F1
#
_cell.length_a   1.000
_cell.length_b   1.000
_cell.length_c   1.000
_cell.angle_alpha   90.00
_cell.angle_beta   90.00
_cell.angle_gamma   90.00
#
_symmetry.space_group_name_H-M   'P 1'
#
loop_
_entity.id
_entity.type
_entity.pdbx_description
1 polymer ?
#
loop_
_entity_poly.entity_id
_entity_poly.type
_entity_poly.pdbx_seq_one_letter_code
_entity_poly.pdbx_strand_id
1 'polypeptide(L)'
;MTEAIFDQLSPRLDRLYSEIGRPSIPPEKLLRALLLQVLYTVRSERLLMEQLHYNLLFRWFVGLGMDDSVWVPTVFSKSRDRLLGSDIAAAFFDAVVDQAKAAPTSISPWTGRSCKRGPV
;
A
#
# COMPACT_ATOMS: atom_id res chain seq x y z
N MET A 1 4.29 -8.02 0.26
CA MET A 1 5.50 -7.21 0.51
C MET A 1 5.24 -6.21 1.64
N THR A 2 4.19 -5.41 1.57
CA THR A 2 3.84 -4.40 2.59
C THR A 2 3.05 -4.94 3.79
N GLU A 3 2.46 -6.15 3.71
CA GLU A 3 1.66 -6.75 4.79
C GLU A 3 2.38 -6.75 6.15
N ALA A 4 3.66 -7.15 6.19
CA ALA A 4 4.42 -7.20 7.44
C ALA A 4 4.64 -5.83 8.09
N ILE A 5 4.63 -4.74 7.32
CA ILE A 5 4.69 -3.37 7.84
C ILE A 5 3.31 -2.94 8.34
N PHE A 6 2.25 -3.29 7.60
CA PHE A 6 0.87 -3.04 8.04
C PHE A 6 0.56 -3.76 9.34
N ASP A 7 1.01 -4.99 9.51
CA ASP A 7 0.86 -5.75 10.77
C ASP A 7 1.56 -5.05 11.94
N GLN A 8 2.78 -4.52 11.73
CA GLN A 8 3.53 -3.77 12.75
C GLN A 8 2.89 -2.43 13.10
N LEU A 9 2.25 -1.77 12.13
CA LEU A 9 1.60 -0.47 12.32
C LEU A 9 0.11 -0.58 12.63
N SER A 10 -0.45 -1.79 12.70
CA SER A 10 -1.86 -2.05 12.97
C SER A 10 -2.40 -1.26 14.18
N PRO A 11 -1.71 -1.16 15.35
CA PRO A 11 -2.26 -0.44 16.50
C PRO A 11 -2.30 1.09 16.31
N ARG A 12 -1.57 1.60 15.33
CA ARG A 12 -1.58 3.02 14.94
C ARG A 12 -2.62 3.28 13.85
N LEU A 13 -2.71 2.40 12.85
CA LEU A 13 -3.74 2.43 11.81
C LEU A 13 -5.14 2.31 12.40
N ASP A 14 -5.28 1.56 13.50
CA ASP A 14 -6.52 1.42 14.24
C ASP A 14 -7.13 2.75 14.68
N ARG A 15 -6.29 3.75 14.98
CA ARG A 15 -6.71 5.09 15.39
C ARG A 15 -7.20 5.96 14.23
N LEU A 16 -6.90 5.56 12.99
CA LEU A 16 -7.34 6.26 11.78
C LEU A 16 -8.65 5.70 11.21
N TYR A 17 -9.06 4.50 11.62
CA TYR A 17 -10.39 4.02 11.28
C TYR A 17 -11.44 4.97 11.86
N SER A 18 -12.41 5.35 11.03
CA SER A 18 -13.57 6.08 11.48
C SER A 18 -14.46 5.15 12.28
N GLU A 19 -14.79 5.50 13.52
CA GLU A 19 -15.78 4.77 14.34
C GLU A 19 -17.22 4.86 13.77
N ILE A 20 -17.47 5.68 12.74
CA ILE A 20 -18.82 5.98 12.25
C ILE A 20 -18.91 5.78 10.71
N GLY A 21 -19.47 4.63 10.30
CA GLY A 21 -20.70 4.57 9.47
C GLY A 21 -20.78 5.14 8.05
N ARG A 22 -19.75 5.00 7.18
CA ARG A 22 -19.83 4.93 5.69
C ARG A 22 -18.44 4.48 5.14
N PRO A 23 -18.25 4.05 3.88
CA PRO A 23 -17.00 3.43 3.45
C PRO A 23 -15.91 4.50 3.29
N SER A 24 -15.28 4.86 4.41
CA SER A 24 -13.99 5.52 4.38
C SER A 24 -13.03 4.57 3.69
N ILE A 25 -12.20 5.11 2.79
CA ILE A 25 -11.13 4.32 2.19
C ILE A 25 -10.24 3.86 3.35
N PRO A 26 -9.95 2.55 3.48
CA PRO A 26 -9.09 2.07 4.56
C PRO A 26 -7.71 2.74 4.49
N PRO A 27 -7.13 3.15 5.63
CA PRO A 27 -5.86 3.86 5.66
C PRO A 27 -4.73 3.06 4.99
N GLU A 28 -4.77 1.73 5.02
CA GLU A 28 -3.82 0.84 4.35
C GLU A 28 -3.91 0.95 2.84
N LYS A 29 -5.13 1.01 2.29
CA LYS A 29 -5.34 1.18 0.84
C LYS A 29 -4.90 2.57 0.39
N LEU A 30 -5.11 3.61 1.21
CA LEU A 30 -4.58 4.96 0.95
C LEU A 30 -3.05 4.97 0.94
N LEU A 31 -2.40 4.37 1.94
CA LEU A 31 -0.94 4.29 2.01
C LEU A 31 -0.33 3.56 0.82
N ARG A 32 -0.92 2.41 0.41
CA ARG A 32 -0.51 1.69 -0.81
C ARG A 32 -0.67 2.54 -2.06
N ALA A 33 -1.76 3.29 -2.16
CA ALA A 33 -2.02 4.18 -3.29
C ALA A 33 -1.04 5.36 -3.34
N LEU A 34 -0.67 5.95 -2.20
CA LEU A 34 0.37 6.99 -2.13
C LEU A 34 1.75 6.44 -2.48
N LEU A 35 2.06 5.21 -2.04
CA LEU A 35 3.28 4.54 -2.42
C LEU A 35 3.35 4.31 -3.95
N LEU A 36 2.23 3.93 -4.59
CA LEU A 36 2.16 3.86 -6.06
C LEU A 36 2.43 5.22 -6.72
N GLN A 37 1.90 6.32 -6.17
CA GLN A 37 2.16 7.65 -6.71
C GLN A 37 3.65 7.99 -6.69
N VAL A 38 4.34 7.68 -5.59
CA VAL A 38 5.78 7.93 -5.45
C VAL A 38 6.59 7.01 -6.37
N LEU A 39 6.32 5.70 -6.37
CA LEU A 39 7.12 4.72 -7.12
C LEU A 39 6.95 4.84 -8.64
N TYR A 40 5.73 5.13 -9.11
CA TYR A 40 5.42 5.24 -10.54
C TYR A 40 5.32 6.69 -11.03
N THR A 41 5.71 7.66 -10.20
CA THR A 41 5.68 9.10 -10.53
C THR A 41 4.29 9.55 -11.02
N VAL A 42 3.22 9.00 -10.46
CA VAL A 42 1.84 9.40 -10.82
C VAL A 42 1.56 10.76 -10.20
N ARG A 43 1.51 11.79 -11.04
CA ARG A 43 1.49 13.20 -10.62
C ARG A 43 0.12 13.72 -10.16
N SER A 44 -0.97 13.01 -10.48
CA SER A 44 -2.32 13.46 -10.13
C SER A 44 -3.18 12.33 -9.58
N GLU A 45 -4.05 12.69 -8.64
CA GLU A 45 -4.99 11.73 -8.03
C GLU A 45 -6.04 11.25 -9.02
N ARG A 46 -6.43 12.12 -9.96
CA ARG A 46 -7.32 11.73 -11.07
C ARG A 46 -6.67 10.67 -11.94
N LEU A 47 -5.41 10.86 -12.33
CA LEU A 47 -4.65 9.88 -13.10
C LEU A 47 -4.47 8.59 -12.29
N LEU A 48 -4.24 8.67 -10.97
CA LEU A 48 -4.21 7.49 -10.12
C LEU A 48 -5.53 6.72 -10.16
N MET A 49 -6.68 7.41 -10.05
CA MET A 49 -7.98 6.74 -10.15
C MET A 49 -8.18 6.11 -11.54
N GLU A 50 -7.78 6.77 -12.62
CA GLU A 50 -7.80 6.20 -13.98
C GLU A 50 -6.92 4.94 -14.06
N GLN A 51 -5.70 4.98 -13.52
CA GLN A 51 -4.84 3.79 -13.47
C GLN A 51 -5.50 2.66 -12.65
N LEU A 52 -6.19 2.97 -11.55
CA LEU A 52 -6.95 1.97 -10.79
C LEU A 52 -8.19 1.43 -11.54
N HIS A 53 -8.71 2.13 -12.55
CA HIS A 53 -9.79 1.60 -13.39
C HIS A 53 -9.28 0.56 -14.37
N TYR A 54 -8.11 0.80 -15.00
CA TYR A 54 -7.64 -0.01 -16.12
C TYR A 54 -6.53 -0.99 -15.77
N ASN A 55 -5.74 -0.71 -14.73
CA ASN A 55 -4.57 -1.49 -14.37
C ASN A 55 -4.88 -2.45 -13.22
N LEU A 56 -5.09 -3.72 -13.56
CA LEU A 56 -5.39 -4.78 -12.59
C LEU A 56 -4.27 -4.99 -11.57
N LEU A 57 -3.00 -4.78 -11.95
CA LEU A 57 -1.87 -4.87 -11.03
C LEU A 57 -1.96 -3.79 -9.94
N PHE A 58 -2.34 -2.56 -10.31
CA PHE A 58 -2.47 -1.47 -9.34
C PHE A 58 -3.65 -1.72 -8.41
N ARG A 59 -4.77 -2.26 -8.92
CA ARG A 59 -5.90 -2.69 -8.09
C ARG A 59 -5.49 -3.74 -7.08
N TRP A 60 -4.83 -4.81 -7.55
CA TRP A 60 -4.33 -5.88 -6.70
C TRP A 60 -3.38 -5.34 -5.63
N PHE A 61 -2.43 -4.48 -6.00
CA PHE A 61 -1.45 -3.92 -5.06
C PHE A 61 -2.11 -3.10 -3.96
N VAL A 62 -3.09 -2.26 -4.32
CA VAL A 62 -3.84 -1.41 -3.40
C VAL A 62 -4.85 -2.22 -2.56
N GLY A 63 -5.13 -3.46 -2.92
CA GLY A 63 -6.11 -4.32 -2.25
C GLY A 63 -7.55 -4.02 -2.68
N LEU A 64 -7.77 -3.57 -3.90
CA LEU A 64 -9.08 -3.52 -4.54
C LEU A 64 -9.35 -4.83 -5.28
N GLY A 65 -10.52 -5.41 -5.05
CA GLY A 65 -11.03 -6.54 -5.84
C GLY A 65 -11.28 -6.15 -7.29
N MET A 66 -11.52 -7.15 -8.16
CA MET A 66 -11.82 -6.88 -9.57
C MET A 66 -13.12 -6.08 -9.74
N ASP A 67 -14.16 -6.42 -8.97
CA ASP A 67 -15.49 -5.80 -9.08
C ASP A 67 -15.68 -4.57 -8.16
N ASP A 68 -14.68 -4.24 -7.33
CA ASP A 68 -14.77 -3.12 -6.41
C ASP A 68 -14.89 -1.78 -7.16
N SER A 69 -15.74 -0.87 -6.69
CA SER A 69 -15.75 0.49 -7.25
C SER A 69 -14.45 1.22 -6.91
N VAL A 70 -13.83 1.85 -7.90
CA VAL A 70 -12.71 2.76 -7.65
C VAL A 70 -13.21 4.01 -6.93
N TRP A 71 -12.37 4.59 -6.08
CA TRP A 71 -12.72 5.75 -5.30
C TRP A 71 -12.90 7.01 -6.13
N VAL A 72 -13.76 7.90 -5.66
CA VAL A 72 -13.92 9.23 -6.24
C VAL A 72 -12.69 10.07 -5.88
N PRO A 73 -12.04 10.78 -6.83
CA PRO A 73 -10.82 11.54 -6.57
C PRO A 73 -10.93 12.51 -5.38
N THR A 74 -12.06 13.21 -5.23
CA THR A 74 -12.28 14.17 -4.14
C THR A 74 -12.39 13.51 -2.76
N VAL A 75 -12.86 12.26 -2.69
CA VAL A 75 -12.90 11.47 -1.45
C VAL A 75 -11.48 11.02 -1.09
N PHE A 76 -10.70 10.63 -2.10
CA PHE A 76 -9.29 10.28 -1.92
C PHE A 76 -8.48 11.47 -1.38
N SER A 77 -8.59 12.67 -1.99
CA SER A 77 -7.83 13.86 -1.52
C SER A 77 -8.14 14.18 -0.06
N LYS A 78 -9.42 14.21 0.33
CA LYS A 78 -9.81 14.51 1.71
C LYS A 78 -9.27 13.48 2.70
N SER A 79 -9.31 12.20 2.33
CA SER A 79 -8.83 11.12 3.19
C SER A 79 -7.31 11.13 3.30
N ARG A 80 -6.61 11.43 2.19
CA ARG A 80 -5.17 11.67 2.16
C ARG A 80 -4.78 12.82 3.08
N ASP A 81 -5.46 13.97 2.98
CA ASP A 81 -5.11 15.15 3.79
C ASP A 81 -5.28 14.87 5.28
N ARG A 82 -6.33 14.12 5.67
CA ARG A 82 -6.51 13.63 7.05
C ARG A 82 -5.38 12.68 7.48
N LEU A 83 -4.98 11.76 6.60
CA LEU A 83 -3.94 10.78 6.87
C LEU A 83 -2.55 11.43 6.97
N LEU A 84 -2.23 12.39 6.10
CA LEU A 84 -0.98 13.16 6.15
C LEU A 84 -0.94 14.16 7.30
N GLY A 85 -2.10 14.62 7.78
CA GLY A 85 -2.20 15.39 9.02
C GLY A 85 -1.92 14.56 10.29
N SER A 86 -1.85 13.22 10.16
CA SER A 86 -1.41 12.32 11.24
C SER A 86 0.08 11.96 11.09
N ASP A 87 0.71 11.56 12.18
CA ASP A 87 2.09 11.08 12.23
C ASP A 87 2.29 9.68 11.58
N ILE A 88 1.19 9.01 11.23
CA ILE A 88 1.18 7.63 10.77
C ILE A 88 1.72 7.47 9.36
N ALA A 89 1.46 8.45 8.48
CA ALA A 89 1.96 8.40 7.11
C ALA A 89 3.50 8.43 7.07
N ALA A 90 4.10 9.34 7.83
CA ALA A 90 5.56 9.44 7.95
C ALA A 90 6.15 8.15 8.53
N ALA A 91 5.60 7.65 9.64
CA ALA A 91 6.05 6.40 10.26
C ALA A 91 5.97 5.19 9.32
N PHE A 92 4.93 5.12 8.48
CA PHE A 92 4.81 4.08 7.47
C PHE A 92 5.90 4.19 6.40
N PHE A 93 6.11 5.38 5.83
CA PHE A 93 7.12 5.58 4.80
C PHE A 93 8.53 5.29 5.31
N ASP A 94 8.86 5.72 6.53
CA ASP A 94 10.15 5.43 7.16
C ASP A 94 10.35 3.91 7.30
N ALA A 95 9.35 3.19 7.81
CA ALA A 95 9.41 1.74 7.94
C ALA A 95 9.58 1.02 6.58
N VAL A 96 8.90 1.49 5.53
CA VAL A 96 9.06 0.95 4.16
C VAL A 96 10.46 1.19 3.63
N VAL A 97 11.00 2.40 3.82
CA VAL A 97 12.35 2.75 3.39
C VAL A 97 13.39 1.94 4.13
N ASP A 98 13.24 1.76 5.44
CA ASP A 98 14.16 0.96 6.25
C ASP A 98 14.10 -0.52 5.87
N GLN A 99 12.91 -1.07 5.60
CA GLN A 99 12.78 -2.42 5.05
C GLN A 99 13.48 -2.54 3.69
N ALA A 100 13.32 -1.55 2.81
CA ALA A 100 13.94 -1.57 1.48
C ALA A 100 15.47 -1.46 1.56
N LYS A 101 16.01 -0.68 2.49
CA LYS A 101 17.47 -0.59 2.75
C LYS A 101 18.02 -1.89 3.35
N ALA A 102 17.27 -2.54 4.23
CA ALA A 102 17.63 -3.80 4.85
C ALA A 102 17.50 -4.98 3.88
N ALA A 103 16.68 -4.85 2.84
CA ALA A 103 16.57 -5.85 1.79
C ALA A 103 17.90 -5.95 1.04
N PRO A 104 18.46 -7.17 0.90
CA PRO A 104 19.69 -7.34 0.13
C PRO A 104 19.44 -6.90 -1.32
N THR A 105 20.24 -5.94 -1.79
CA THR A 105 20.18 -5.40 -3.17
C THR A 105 20.66 -6.41 -4.20
N SER A 106 21.04 -7.62 -3.78
CA SER A 106 21.28 -8.73 -4.68
C SER A 106 19.94 -9.27 -5.18
N ILE A 107 19.56 -8.84 -6.38
CA ILE A 107 18.93 -9.77 -7.32
C ILE A 107 19.98 -10.88 -7.52
N SER A 108 19.98 -11.87 -6.63
CA SER A 108 20.72 -13.10 -6.85
C SER A 108 20.14 -13.71 -8.13
N PRO A 109 20.96 -13.95 -9.16
CA PRO A 109 20.48 -14.53 -10.40
C PRO A 109 20.19 -16.00 -10.15
N TRP A 110 19.02 -16.32 -9.60
CA TRP A 110 18.48 -17.67 -9.54
C TRP A 110 19.53 -18.75 -9.20
N THR A 111 20.35 -18.57 -8.15
CA THR A 111 21.25 -19.63 -7.72
C THR A 111 20.51 -20.53 -6.73
N GLY A 112 20.13 -21.69 -7.26
CA GLY A 112 19.29 -22.71 -6.65
C GLY A 112 19.45 -22.89 -5.15
N ARG A 113 18.35 -22.66 -4.42
CA ARG A 113 18.13 -23.34 -3.14
C ARG A 113 17.32 -24.59 -3.42
N SER A 114 18.09 -25.66 -3.55
CA SER A 114 17.72 -27.06 -3.37
C SER A 114 16.37 -27.28 -2.66
N CYS A 115 15.46 -27.92 -3.39
CA CYS A 115 14.34 -28.64 -2.81
C CYS A 115 14.92 -29.74 -1.91
N LYS A 116 15.06 -29.48 -0.61
CA LYS A 116 15.29 -30.53 0.38
C LYS A 116 13.96 -31.27 0.57
N ARG A 117 13.69 -32.25 -0.30
CA ARG A 117 12.83 -33.38 0.08
C ARG A 117 13.74 -34.41 0.75
N GLY A 118 13.52 -34.61 2.04
CA GLY A 118 14.16 -35.68 2.82
C GLY A 118 13.73 -37.07 2.33
N PRO A 119 14.39 -38.13 2.83
CA PRO A 119 14.06 -39.49 2.44
C PRO A 119 12.73 -39.89 3.09
N VAL A 120 11.84 -40.47 2.29
CA VAL A 120 10.81 -41.41 2.76
C VAL A 120 10.85 -42.61 1.84
#